data_AF-A0A7G7VK22-F1
#
_entry.id   AF-A0A7G7VK22-F1
#
_cell.length_a   1.000
_cell.length_b   1.000
_cell.length_c   1.000
_cell.angle_alpha   90.00
_cell.angle_beta   90.00
_cell.angle_gamma   90.00
#
_symmetry.space_group_name_H-M   'P 1'
#
loop_
_entity.id
_entity.type
_entity.pdbx_description
1 polymer ?
#
loop_
_entity_poly.entity_id
_entity_poly.type
_entity_poly.pdbx_seq_one_letter_code
_entity_poly.pdbx_strand_id
1 'polypeptide(L)'
;MRKTAAAMLSVLVIAAAVLLPPARAEAIDAWGIAAQALGVLGAYHSALGAVLALGNDVHAQVQSKRQDVAENGRARNARDIELVDSIMERLVKDGDYVLRVNSLPFTWAVTDSPVFNAACYPTDYVSINRGLIRGLNGNVDELAAVLGHEMTHGIRQHSAHNYAKAAAQFYGLSFLNMNFGLMDWNKLNALVGYSIAKNVTLPTEYEADEGGFRIMTSAGFNPGGGAAAMARMGYYLTYVTQELQEYQDPTQKDLPQDDFSDHPATERREAKLAEFMTDYSAGHVTVIDRKTICIDGTPLLTVTWTNEDYDNSPENAYLTAGALARAFHDYDRAEDWNLALTRDGGATLGGDSRVNELLVHFLAKERAGAQLISLVHEAYAREAETGAREKLRAEEKARADARAAERSEVENADAKAIKKMRENSDAYSDYGDSQRALALMKRVFTSEHDDSRAQSFVIRARAYAVQGDAAQARADADRGVTDDPKDVYTWLNRSDVRRMLGDRTGALSDALKAIEVDAKNPYGYLIAAELYDEMGEKAQAQEYFKKLYAVEKDALGRIPDEYLEAVDKRAYEKRMMEKKKAREAHEKELREQLDKKSRPTDGSTD
;
A
#
# COMPACT_ATOMS: atom_id res chain seq x y z
N MET A 1 -12.82 -9.87 -57.85
CA MET A 1 -11.58 -9.35 -57.23
C MET A 1 -11.96 -8.35 -56.13
N ARG A 2 -11.31 -8.46 -54.96
CA ARG A 2 -11.32 -7.58 -53.77
C ARG A 2 -12.49 -7.66 -52.76
N LYS A 3 -12.21 -8.47 -51.72
CA LYS A 3 -12.36 -8.32 -50.24
C LYS A 3 -13.32 -7.25 -49.66
N THR A 4 -14.18 -7.69 -48.73
CA THR A 4 -14.19 -7.41 -47.25
C THR A 4 -15.36 -8.19 -46.63
N ALA A 5 -15.08 -9.21 -45.81
CA ALA A 5 -14.98 -9.21 -44.35
C ALA A 5 -16.32 -9.56 -43.67
N ALA A 6 -16.26 -10.65 -42.91
CA ALA A 6 -17.36 -11.42 -42.37
C ALA A 6 -17.83 -10.89 -41.02
N ALA A 7 -19.14 -10.87 -40.84
CA ALA A 7 -19.80 -10.86 -39.55
C ALA A 7 -20.58 -12.18 -39.44
N MET A 8 -20.42 -12.91 -38.34
CA MET A 8 -21.47 -13.76 -37.78
C MET A 8 -21.08 -14.15 -36.35
N LEU A 9 -21.74 -13.50 -35.38
CA LEU A 9 -21.83 -13.94 -33.99
C LEU A 9 -23.16 -14.69 -33.87
N SER A 10 -23.11 -15.99 -33.62
CA SER A 10 -24.28 -16.87 -33.59
C SER A 10 -24.74 -17.10 -32.15
N VAL A 11 -25.87 -16.47 -31.82
CA VAL A 11 -27.03 -16.94 -31.02
C VAL A 11 -26.89 -18.27 -30.28
N LEU A 12 -27.24 -18.28 -28.98
CA LEU A 12 -28.10 -19.31 -28.38
C LEU A 12 -28.85 -18.76 -27.16
N VAL A 13 -30.15 -18.51 -27.35
CA VAL A 13 -31.18 -18.30 -26.32
C VAL A 13 -32.27 -19.33 -26.60
N ILE A 14 -32.51 -20.29 -25.69
CA ILE A 14 -33.78 -21.04 -25.49
C ILE A 14 -33.70 -21.63 -24.06
N ALA A 15 -34.71 -21.76 -23.20
CA ALA A 15 -35.98 -21.10 -22.93
C ALA A 15 -36.59 -21.88 -21.73
N ALA A 16 -37.22 -21.21 -20.77
CA ALA A 16 -38.31 -21.78 -19.99
C ALA A 16 -39.14 -20.66 -19.37
N ALA A 17 -40.18 -20.24 -20.10
CA ALA A 17 -41.23 -19.39 -19.58
C ALA A 17 -42.47 -20.24 -19.34
N VAL A 18 -43.08 -20.13 -18.16
CA VAL A 18 -44.47 -20.54 -17.94
C VAL A 18 -45.19 -19.49 -17.09
N LEU A 19 -46.13 -18.80 -17.77
CA LEU A 19 -47.38 -18.19 -17.31
C LEU A 19 -47.36 -16.99 -16.34
N LEU A 20 -47.15 -15.80 -16.90
CA LEU A 20 -47.79 -14.54 -16.48
C LEU A 20 -48.16 -13.71 -17.74
N PRO A 21 -49.20 -12.85 -17.72
CA PRO A 21 -49.67 -12.11 -18.89
C PRO A 21 -48.58 -11.19 -19.46
N PRO A 22 -48.58 -10.89 -20.77
CA PRO A 22 -47.52 -10.11 -21.39
C PRO A 22 -47.55 -8.69 -20.85
N ALA A 23 -46.59 -8.37 -19.97
CA ALA A 23 -46.17 -6.98 -19.81
C ALA A 23 -45.73 -6.50 -21.20
N ARG A 24 -46.21 -5.33 -21.63
CA ARG A 24 -45.70 -4.67 -22.83
C ARG A 24 -44.18 -4.63 -22.70
N ALA A 25 -43.49 -5.39 -23.55
CA ALA A 25 -42.06 -5.22 -23.74
C ALA A 25 -41.89 -3.81 -24.33
N GLU A 26 -41.52 -2.84 -23.48
CA GLU A 26 -40.91 -1.63 -23.97
C GLU A 26 -39.71 -2.08 -24.79
N ALA A 27 -39.72 -1.75 -26.08
CA ALA A 27 -38.55 -1.95 -26.93
C ALA A 27 -37.41 -1.16 -26.27
N ILE A 28 -36.48 -1.88 -25.64
CA ILE A 28 -35.29 -1.26 -25.07
C ILE A 28 -34.51 -0.71 -26.27
N ASP A 29 -34.61 0.60 -26.48
CA ASP A 29 -33.93 1.28 -27.58
C ASP A 29 -32.42 1.06 -27.43
N ALA A 30 -31.77 0.59 -28.49
CA ALA A 30 -30.32 0.39 -28.52
C ALA A 30 -29.57 1.68 -28.17
N TRP A 31 -30.15 2.85 -28.46
CA TRP A 31 -29.62 4.14 -28.03
C TRP A 31 -29.78 4.39 -26.53
N GLY A 32 -30.87 3.91 -25.91
CA GLY A 32 -31.07 3.93 -24.47
C GLY A 32 -30.08 3.03 -23.73
N ILE A 33 -29.81 1.83 -24.24
CA ILE A 33 -28.78 0.92 -23.71
C ILE A 33 -27.38 1.53 -23.90
N ALA A 34 -27.08 2.10 -25.07
CA ALA A 34 -25.80 2.75 -25.33
C ALA A 34 -25.60 3.99 -24.44
N ALA A 35 -26.62 4.81 -24.24
CA ALA A 35 -26.56 5.97 -23.35
C ALA A 35 -26.41 5.58 -21.88
N GLN A 36 -27.09 4.52 -21.43
CA GLN A 36 -26.92 3.96 -20.08
C GLN A 36 -25.51 3.37 -19.91
N ALA A 37 -25.01 2.61 -20.88
CA ALA A 37 -23.67 2.05 -20.85
C ALA A 37 -22.59 3.15 -20.84
N LEU A 38 -22.75 4.21 -21.63
CA LEU A 38 -21.87 5.39 -21.61
C LEU A 38 -21.97 6.17 -20.30
N GLY A 39 -23.16 6.28 -19.71
CA GLY A 39 -23.38 6.91 -18.41
C GLY A 39 -22.69 6.14 -17.26
N VAL A 40 -22.78 4.82 -17.26
CA VAL A 40 -22.08 3.94 -16.31
C VAL A 40 -20.56 4.01 -16.50
N LEU A 41 -20.09 4.01 -17.76
CA LEU A 41 -18.66 4.16 -18.06
C LEU A 41 -18.12 5.53 -17.63
N GLY A 42 -18.87 6.61 -17.88
CA GLY A 42 -18.51 7.96 -17.43
C GLY A 42 -18.51 8.10 -15.91
N ALA A 43 -19.48 7.48 -15.21
CA ALA A 43 -19.52 7.42 -13.76
C ALA A 43 -18.32 6.66 -13.19
N TYR A 44 -17.94 5.53 -13.80
CA TYR A 44 -16.76 4.75 -13.42
C TYR A 44 -15.46 5.55 -13.57
N HIS A 45 -15.19 6.15 -14.73
CA HIS A 45 -13.95 6.91 -14.93
C HIS A 45 -13.84 8.11 -14.00
N SER A 46 -14.96 8.76 -13.72
CA SER A 46 -14.97 9.88 -12.78
C SER A 46 -14.76 9.40 -11.35
N ALA A 47 -15.39 8.29 -10.96
CA ALA A 47 -15.18 7.69 -9.66
C ALA A 47 -13.72 7.26 -9.48
N LEU A 48 -13.13 6.65 -10.51
CA LEU A 48 -11.71 6.28 -10.53
C LEU A 48 -10.82 7.51 -10.38
N GLY A 49 -11.09 8.60 -11.11
CA GLY A 49 -10.34 9.84 -10.98
C GLY A 49 -10.35 10.40 -9.54
N ALA A 50 -11.50 10.36 -8.87
CA ALA A 50 -11.62 10.80 -7.49
C ALA A 50 -10.91 9.88 -6.50
N VAL A 51 -11.03 8.55 -6.66
CA VAL A 51 -10.35 7.58 -5.78
C VAL A 51 -8.83 7.64 -5.98
N LEU A 52 -8.34 7.84 -7.19
CA LEU A 52 -6.92 8.05 -7.46
C LEU A 52 -6.40 9.39 -6.91
N ALA A 53 -7.21 10.44 -6.95
CA ALA A 53 -6.86 11.72 -6.34
C ALA A 53 -6.77 11.61 -4.80
N LEU A 54 -7.70 10.84 -4.20
CA LEU A 54 -7.67 10.48 -2.78
C LEU A 54 -6.45 9.62 -2.46
N GLY A 55 -6.10 8.69 -3.34
CA GLY A 55 -4.91 7.85 -3.21
C GLY A 55 -3.61 8.64 -3.19
N ASN A 56 -3.58 9.74 -3.95
CA ASN A 56 -2.46 10.68 -4.00
C ASN A 56 -2.57 11.81 -2.96
N ASP A 57 -3.22 11.60 -1.81
CA ASP A 57 -3.40 12.62 -0.78
C ASP A 57 -2.97 12.15 0.61
N VAL A 58 -2.03 12.87 1.21
CA VAL A 58 -1.43 12.49 2.51
C VAL A 58 -2.43 12.57 3.65
N HIS A 59 -3.34 13.56 3.64
CA HIS A 59 -4.37 13.67 4.68
C HIS A 59 -5.32 12.47 4.60
N ALA A 60 -5.70 12.05 3.39
CA ALA A 60 -6.49 10.85 3.18
C ALA A 60 -5.76 9.59 3.66
N GLN A 61 -4.47 9.43 3.35
CA GLN A 61 -3.67 8.29 3.83
C GLN A 61 -3.60 8.21 5.36
N VAL A 62 -3.33 9.34 6.03
CA VAL A 62 -3.31 9.42 7.50
C VAL A 62 -4.70 9.13 8.08
N GLN A 63 -5.76 9.60 7.43
CA GLN A 63 -7.13 9.34 7.86
C GLN A 63 -7.53 7.87 7.68
N SER A 64 -7.19 7.23 6.56
CA SER A 64 -7.40 5.79 6.34
C SER A 64 -6.76 4.97 7.46
N LYS A 65 -5.50 5.26 7.80
CA LYS A 65 -4.81 4.60 8.91
C LYS A 65 -5.49 4.81 10.26
N ARG A 66 -5.86 6.06 10.58
CA ARG A 66 -6.53 6.39 11.85
C ARG A 66 -7.86 5.64 11.99
N GLN A 67 -8.61 5.56 10.91
CA GLN A 67 -9.90 4.91 10.87
C GLN A 67 -9.77 3.39 11.03
N ASP A 68 -8.91 2.75 10.25
CA ASP A 68 -8.64 1.32 10.35
C ASP A 68 -8.22 0.93 11.77
N VAL A 69 -7.29 1.67 12.38
CA VAL A 69 -6.86 1.42 13.77
C VAL A 69 -7.98 1.66 14.79
N ALA A 70 -8.89 2.60 14.53
CA ALA A 70 -10.04 2.84 15.39
C ALA A 70 -11.08 1.71 15.31
N GLU A 71 -11.29 1.15 14.12
CA GLU A 71 -12.26 0.08 13.85
C GLU A 71 -11.74 -1.29 14.30
N ASN A 72 -10.50 -1.63 13.91
CA ASN A 72 -9.91 -2.95 14.13
C ASN A 72 -9.06 -3.02 15.42
N GLY A 73 -8.92 -1.91 16.12
CA GLY A 73 -8.12 -1.78 17.33
C GLY A 73 -6.62 -1.70 17.04
N ARG A 74 -5.89 -1.02 17.92
CA ARG A 74 -4.43 -0.91 17.83
C ARG A 74 -3.76 -2.16 18.41
N ALA A 75 -2.90 -2.82 17.61
CA ALA A 75 -2.08 -3.91 18.10
C ALA A 75 -1.21 -3.47 19.29
N ARG A 76 -1.07 -4.35 20.28
CA ARG A 76 -0.32 -4.08 21.52
C ARG A 76 0.93 -4.95 21.67
N ASN A 77 1.05 -6.01 20.88
CA ASN A 77 2.20 -6.89 20.93
C ASN A 77 3.38 -6.24 20.21
N ALA A 78 4.39 -5.81 20.98
CA ALA A 78 5.57 -5.14 20.45
C ALA A 78 6.36 -6.02 19.46
N ARG A 79 6.39 -7.35 19.65
CA ARG A 79 7.11 -8.27 18.75
C ARG A 79 6.42 -8.41 17.41
N ASP A 80 5.08 -8.42 17.39
CA ASP A 80 4.32 -8.47 16.15
C ASP A 80 4.52 -7.19 15.34
N ILE A 81 4.54 -6.04 16.03
CA ILE A 81 4.80 -4.74 15.42
C ILE A 81 6.23 -4.69 14.85
N GLU A 82 7.23 -5.05 15.65
CA GLU A 82 8.63 -5.07 15.21
C GLU A 82 8.88 -6.03 14.04
N LEU A 83 8.24 -7.20 14.07
CA LEU A 83 8.30 -8.17 12.97
C LEU A 83 7.77 -7.55 11.67
N VAL A 84 6.55 -7.00 11.68
CA VAL A 84 5.94 -6.41 10.48
C VAL A 84 6.70 -5.17 10.02
N ASP A 85 7.10 -4.30 10.95
CA ASP A 85 7.88 -3.10 10.63
C ASP A 85 9.20 -3.49 9.94
N SER A 86 9.93 -4.48 10.46
CA SER A 86 11.20 -4.93 9.85
C SER A 86 11.02 -5.50 8.43
N ILE A 87 9.90 -6.18 8.17
CA ILE A 87 9.58 -6.73 6.85
C ILE A 87 9.21 -5.60 5.89
N MET A 88 8.27 -4.72 6.28
CA MET A 88 7.81 -3.61 5.45
C MET A 88 8.94 -2.62 5.13
N GLU A 89 9.77 -2.28 6.13
CA GLU A 89 10.94 -1.42 5.92
C GLU A 89 11.88 -2.01 4.88
N ARG A 90 12.15 -3.32 4.95
CA ARG A 90 13.00 -4.02 3.98
C ARG A 90 12.37 -4.09 2.59
N LEU A 91 11.08 -4.39 2.48
CA LEU A 91 10.36 -4.41 1.19
C LEU A 91 10.36 -3.03 0.51
N VAL A 92 10.10 -1.96 1.28
CA VAL A 92 10.04 -0.57 0.76
C VAL A 92 11.44 -0.04 0.41
N LYS A 93 12.47 -0.43 1.16
CA LYS A 93 13.83 0.07 0.96
C LYS A 93 14.59 -0.70 -0.12
N ASP A 94 14.53 -2.02 -0.07
CA ASP A 94 15.41 -2.91 -0.84
C ASP A 94 14.67 -3.66 -1.96
N GLY A 95 13.33 -3.65 -1.99
CA GLY A 95 12.55 -4.27 -3.06
C GLY A 95 12.58 -3.46 -4.37
N ASP A 96 12.63 -4.15 -5.51
CA ASP A 96 12.60 -3.53 -6.84
C ASP A 96 11.15 -3.26 -7.29
N TYR A 97 10.70 -2.04 -7.02
CA TYR A 97 9.42 -1.55 -7.49
C TYR A 97 9.45 -0.10 -7.97
N VAL A 98 8.41 0.26 -8.72
CA VAL A 98 8.20 1.61 -9.22
C VAL A 98 6.88 2.13 -8.67
N LEU A 99 6.97 3.17 -7.86
CA LEU A 99 5.80 3.87 -7.36
C LEU A 99 5.26 4.79 -8.46
N ARG A 100 3.98 4.66 -8.80
CA ARG A 100 3.35 5.52 -9.81
C ARG A 100 3.45 7.00 -9.44
N VAL A 101 3.33 7.86 -10.44
CA VAL A 101 3.35 9.33 -10.28
C VAL A 101 2.31 9.82 -9.27
N ASN A 102 1.14 9.19 -9.28
CA ASN A 102 0.00 9.50 -8.42
C ASN A 102 -0.14 8.54 -7.22
N SER A 103 0.95 7.91 -6.80
CA SER A 103 0.99 7.05 -5.60
C SER A 103 1.93 7.65 -4.56
N LEU A 104 1.59 7.40 -3.29
CA LEU A 104 2.31 7.86 -2.11
C LEU A 104 3.28 6.79 -1.60
N PRO A 105 4.38 7.18 -0.91
CA PRO A 105 5.19 6.22 -0.17
C PRO A 105 4.31 5.42 0.80
N PHE A 106 4.51 4.10 0.83
CA PHE A 106 3.70 3.21 1.65
C PHE A 106 3.74 3.58 3.13
N THR A 107 2.58 3.52 3.77
CA THR A 107 2.43 3.52 5.23
C THR A 107 1.78 2.21 5.65
N TRP A 108 2.00 1.79 6.89
CA TRP A 108 1.38 0.57 7.39
C TRP A 108 1.04 0.65 8.88
N ALA A 109 0.21 -0.28 9.35
CA ALA A 109 -0.01 -0.53 10.76
C ALA A 109 -0.49 -1.96 11.01
N VAL A 110 -0.17 -2.47 12.21
CA VAL A 110 -0.72 -3.73 12.71
C VAL A 110 -1.97 -3.43 13.55
N THR A 111 -3.07 -4.10 13.25
CA THR A 111 -4.34 -4.01 13.99
C THR A 111 -4.47 -5.18 14.98
N ASP A 112 -5.31 -5.04 16.00
CA ASP A 112 -5.58 -6.11 16.99
C ASP A 112 -6.63 -7.11 16.50
N SER A 113 -7.10 -6.96 15.26
CA SER A 113 -8.11 -7.84 14.67
C SER A 113 -7.63 -9.30 14.63
N PRO A 114 -8.46 -10.26 15.08
CA PRO A 114 -8.14 -11.69 15.00
C PRO A 114 -8.35 -12.28 13.59
N VAL A 115 -8.92 -11.51 12.65
CA VAL A 115 -9.21 -11.98 11.29
C VAL A 115 -7.90 -12.20 10.53
N PHE A 116 -7.79 -13.31 9.80
CA PHE A 116 -6.67 -13.59 8.92
C PHE A 116 -6.78 -12.70 7.67
N ASN A 117 -6.17 -11.51 7.70
CA ASN A 117 -6.26 -10.57 6.59
C ASN A 117 -5.10 -9.57 6.59
N ALA A 118 -4.72 -9.11 5.41
CA ALA A 118 -4.01 -7.87 5.16
C ALA A 118 -4.59 -7.22 3.91
N ALA A 119 -4.54 -5.88 3.83
CA ALA A 119 -5.10 -5.17 2.70
C ALA A 119 -4.33 -3.88 2.41
N CYS A 120 -4.05 -3.62 1.14
CA CYS A 120 -3.63 -2.29 0.69
C CYS A 120 -4.83 -1.43 0.27
N TYR A 121 -5.01 -0.31 0.97
CA TYR A 121 -6.01 0.70 0.66
C TYR A 121 -5.62 1.50 -0.59
N PRO A 122 -6.57 2.18 -1.26
CA PRO A 122 -6.26 3.08 -2.38
C PRO A 122 -5.27 4.21 -2.04
N THR A 123 -5.04 4.49 -0.77
CA THR A 123 -4.12 5.50 -0.22
C THR A 123 -2.69 5.01 -0.01
N ASP A 124 -2.33 3.83 -0.53
CA ASP A 124 -1.03 3.18 -0.28
C ASP A 124 -0.78 2.96 1.24
N TYR A 125 -1.86 2.81 2.01
CA TYR A 125 -1.85 2.36 3.40
C TYR A 125 -2.09 0.85 3.44
N VAL A 126 -1.16 0.10 4.02
CA VAL A 126 -1.27 -1.35 4.22
C VAL A 126 -1.74 -1.62 5.64
N SER A 127 -2.91 -2.24 5.79
CA SER A 127 -3.40 -2.75 7.07
C SER A 127 -3.02 -4.21 7.22
N ILE A 128 -2.50 -4.58 8.39
CA ILE A 128 -2.08 -5.95 8.71
C ILE A 128 -2.81 -6.38 9.99
N ASN A 129 -3.65 -7.40 9.91
CA ASN A 129 -4.32 -7.90 11.11
C ASN A 129 -3.40 -8.83 11.89
N ARG A 130 -3.48 -8.78 13.23
CA ARG A 130 -2.83 -9.74 14.12
C ARG A 130 -3.16 -11.19 13.73
N GLY A 131 -4.38 -11.45 13.27
CA GLY A 131 -4.81 -12.77 12.78
C GLY A 131 -3.92 -13.32 11.66
N LEU A 132 -3.48 -12.49 10.71
CA LEU A 132 -2.56 -12.90 9.65
C LEU A 132 -1.22 -13.35 10.21
N ILE A 133 -0.63 -12.57 11.12
CA ILE A 133 0.67 -12.86 11.74
C ILE A 133 0.61 -14.20 12.49
N ARG A 134 -0.48 -14.46 13.22
CA ARG A 134 -0.69 -15.72 13.94
C ARG A 134 -0.95 -16.88 12.99
N GLY A 135 -1.74 -16.66 11.95
CA GLY A 135 -2.01 -17.66 10.93
C GLY A 135 -0.74 -18.08 10.22
N LEU A 136 0.15 -17.16 9.84
CA LEU A 136 1.46 -17.46 9.24
C LEU A 136 2.55 -17.79 10.27
N ASN A 137 2.18 -18.01 11.54
CA ASN A 137 3.09 -18.35 12.64
C ASN A 137 4.30 -17.39 12.78
N GLY A 138 4.16 -16.13 12.38
CA GLY A 138 5.24 -15.14 12.38
C GLY A 138 6.39 -15.47 11.42
N ASN A 139 6.20 -16.34 10.43
CA ASN A 139 7.23 -16.64 9.44
C ASN A 139 7.53 -15.40 8.58
N VAL A 140 8.79 -14.98 8.62
CA VAL A 140 9.28 -13.75 7.97
C VAL A 140 9.10 -13.80 6.45
N ASP A 141 9.39 -14.93 5.81
CA ASP A 141 9.36 -15.05 4.35
C ASP A 141 7.93 -15.23 3.81
N GLU A 142 7.07 -15.91 4.56
CA GLU A 142 5.63 -16.00 4.23
C GLU A 142 4.93 -14.64 4.38
N LEU A 143 5.21 -13.92 5.48
CA LEU A 143 4.68 -12.57 5.68
C LEU A 143 5.21 -11.61 4.61
N ALA A 144 6.50 -11.67 4.26
CA ALA A 144 7.06 -10.83 3.20
C ALA A 144 6.37 -11.06 1.85
N ALA A 145 5.99 -12.31 1.55
CA ALA A 145 5.24 -12.63 0.33
C ALA A 145 3.85 -11.98 0.32
N VAL A 146 3.08 -12.13 1.40
CA VAL A 146 1.74 -11.53 1.53
C VAL A 146 1.81 -10.00 1.48
N LEU A 147 2.79 -9.39 2.18
CA LEU A 147 2.94 -7.94 2.20
C LEU A 147 3.43 -7.39 0.85
N GLY A 148 4.31 -8.10 0.13
CA GLY A 148 4.68 -7.77 -1.24
C GLY A 148 3.48 -7.87 -2.21
N HIS A 149 2.62 -8.85 -2.02
CA HIS A 149 1.36 -9.00 -2.77
C HIS A 149 0.44 -7.79 -2.53
N GLU A 150 0.23 -7.40 -1.26
CA GLU A 150 -0.56 -6.20 -0.93
C GLU A 150 0.05 -4.90 -1.49
N MET A 151 1.37 -4.74 -1.41
CA MET A 151 2.06 -3.61 -2.04
C MET A 151 1.80 -3.56 -3.55
N THR A 152 1.73 -4.72 -4.21
CA THR A 152 1.44 -4.78 -5.64
C THR A 152 0.01 -4.33 -5.96
N HIS A 153 -0.98 -4.65 -5.13
CA HIS A 153 -2.32 -4.09 -5.27
C HIS A 153 -2.33 -2.55 -5.19
N GLY A 154 -1.52 -1.96 -4.31
CA GLY A 154 -1.31 -0.51 -4.24
C GLY A 154 -0.65 0.06 -5.49
N ILE A 155 0.51 -0.48 -5.88
CA ILE A 155 1.30 -0.06 -7.05
C ILE A 155 0.48 -0.14 -8.35
N ARG A 156 -0.30 -1.20 -8.53
CA ARG A 156 -1.16 -1.40 -9.69
C ARG A 156 -2.54 -0.76 -9.53
N GLN A 157 -2.81 -0.13 -8.38
CA GLN A 157 -4.04 0.60 -8.07
C GLN A 157 -5.30 -0.29 -8.17
N HIS A 158 -5.17 -1.59 -7.91
CA HIS A 158 -6.27 -2.57 -7.97
C HIS A 158 -7.42 -2.16 -7.04
N SER A 159 -7.10 -1.74 -5.82
CA SER A 159 -8.08 -1.25 -4.84
C SER A 159 -8.81 -0.02 -5.38
N ALA A 160 -8.12 0.93 -6.03
CA ALA A 160 -8.77 2.11 -6.60
C ALA A 160 -9.79 1.75 -7.70
N HIS A 161 -9.45 0.81 -8.57
CA HIS A 161 -10.34 0.31 -9.62
C HIS A 161 -11.57 -0.39 -9.03
N ASN A 162 -11.39 -1.19 -7.97
CA ASN A 162 -12.48 -1.90 -7.31
C ASN A 162 -13.43 -0.94 -6.59
N TYR A 163 -12.90 0.05 -5.87
CA TYR A 163 -13.70 1.11 -5.25
C TYR A 163 -14.46 1.93 -6.29
N ALA A 164 -13.83 2.27 -7.42
CA ALA A 164 -14.48 3.01 -8.48
C ALA A 164 -15.64 2.23 -9.13
N LYS A 165 -15.47 0.92 -9.35
CA LYS A 165 -16.55 0.04 -9.85
C LYS A 165 -17.72 0.03 -8.87
N ALA A 166 -17.45 -0.19 -7.59
CA ALA A 166 -18.47 -0.20 -6.54
C ALA A 166 -19.19 1.15 -6.44
N ALA A 167 -18.43 2.26 -6.41
CA ALA A 167 -18.99 3.60 -6.34
C ALA A 167 -19.91 3.91 -7.53
N ALA A 168 -19.49 3.56 -8.74
CA ALA A 168 -20.29 3.73 -9.94
C ALA A 168 -21.59 2.91 -9.90
N GLN A 169 -21.55 1.70 -9.35
CA GLN A 169 -22.72 0.82 -9.20
C GLN A 169 -23.72 1.35 -8.17
N PHE A 170 -23.26 1.78 -7.00
CA PHE A 170 -24.16 2.21 -5.91
C PHE A 170 -24.62 3.66 -6.02
N TYR A 171 -23.74 4.56 -6.45
CA TYR A 171 -23.99 6.01 -6.41
C TYR A 171 -24.19 6.63 -7.80
N GLY A 172 -23.77 5.95 -8.87
CA GLY A 172 -23.86 6.49 -10.24
C GLY A 172 -23.29 7.91 -10.34
N LEU A 173 -24.01 8.80 -11.02
CA LEU A 173 -23.60 10.21 -11.21
C LEU A 173 -23.60 11.04 -9.92
N SER A 174 -24.23 10.59 -8.83
CA SER A 174 -24.25 11.35 -7.57
C SER A 174 -22.87 11.40 -6.89
N PHE A 175 -22.00 10.43 -7.20
CA PHE A 175 -20.60 10.39 -6.75
C PHE A 175 -19.80 11.61 -7.24
N LEU A 176 -20.18 12.21 -8.38
CA LEU A 176 -19.48 13.36 -8.99
C LEU A 176 -19.53 14.62 -8.13
N ASN A 177 -20.63 14.83 -7.42
CA ASN A 177 -20.87 16.02 -6.61
C ASN A 177 -20.42 15.81 -5.16
N MET A 178 -19.76 14.69 -4.87
CA MET A 178 -19.37 14.34 -3.51
C MET A 178 -18.13 15.15 -3.12
N ASN A 179 -18.26 15.94 -2.06
CA ASN A 179 -17.15 16.71 -1.54
C ASN A 179 -16.30 15.85 -0.61
N PHE A 180 -15.22 15.26 -1.16
CA PHE A 180 -14.34 14.33 -0.45
C PHE A 180 -13.63 14.95 0.78
N GLY A 181 -13.48 16.28 0.84
CA GLY A 181 -12.88 16.97 1.98
C GLY A 181 -13.80 17.15 3.20
N LEU A 182 -15.11 16.90 3.05
CA LEU A 182 -16.12 16.96 4.14
C LEU A 182 -16.76 15.58 4.39
N MET A 183 -16.10 14.51 3.96
CA MET A 183 -16.66 13.16 3.95
C MET A 183 -16.99 12.67 5.37
N ASP A 184 -18.20 12.16 5.55
CA ASP A 184 -18.51 11.23 6.63
C ASP A 184 -17.97 9.86 6.21
N TRP A 185 -16.75 9.54 6.65
CA TRP A 185 -16.04 8.31 6.29
C TRP A 185 -16.82 7.03 6.64
N ASN A 186 -17.80 7.12 7.55
CA ASN A 186 -18.74 6.01 7.82
C ASN A 186 -19.64 5.67 6.61
N LYS A 187 -19.91 6.62 5.71
CA LYS A 187 -20.63 6.35 4.45
C LYS A 187 -19.74 5.69 3.41
N LEU A 188 -18.43 5.99 3.44
CA LEU A 188 -17.46 5.25 2.66
C LEU A 188 -17.29 3.82 3.20
N ASN A 189 -17.44 3.60 4.51
CA ASN A 189 -17.35 2.25 5.11
C ASN A 189 -18.35 1.23 4.54
N ALA A 190 -19.55 1.67 4.15
CA ALA A 190 -20.49 0.80 3.46
C ALA A 190 -19.96 0.33 2.08
N LEU A 191 -19.13 1.17 1.45
CA LEU A 191 -18.41 0.85 0.22
C LEU A 191 -17.13 0.06 0.50
N VAL A 192 -16.45 0.34 1.63
CA VAL A 192 -15.28 -0.41 2.13
C VAL A 192 -15.70 -1.87 2.36
N GLY A 193 -16.81 -2.14 3.05
CA GLY A 193 -17.33 -3.50 3.24
C GLY A 193 -17.67 -4.24 1.94
N TYR A 194 -18.22 -3.54 0.94
CA TYR A 194 -18.46 -4.10 -0.40
C TYR A 194 -17.17 -4.34 -1.20
N SER A 195 -16.18 -3.47 -1.04
CA SER A 195 -14.84 -3.60 -1.62
C SER A 195 -13.90 -4.49 -0.81
N ILE A 196 -14.36 -5.01 0.34
CA ILE A 196 -13.71 -6.07 1.11
C ILE A 196 -14.40 -7.40 0.75
N ALA A 197 -15.72 -7.44 0.51
CA ALA A 197 -16.42 -8.60 -0.06
C ALA A 197 -16.16 -8.82 -1.58
N LYS A 198 -14.90 -8.70 -2.01
CA LYS A 198 -14.42 -8.23 -3.32
C LYS A 198 -14.82 -9.03 -4.57
N ASN A 199 -15.13 -8.30 -5.65
CA ASN A 199 -15.00 -8.73 -7.05
C ASN A 199 -13.52 -8.66 -7.52
N VAL A 200 -12.58 -9.30 -6.80
CA VAL A 200 -11.20 -9.47 -7.29
C VAL A 200 -11.20 -10.58 -8.32
N THR A 201 -10.53 -10.36 -9.45
CA THR A 201 -10.46 -11.38 -10.50
C THR A 201 -9.17 -12.19 -10.37
N LEU A 202 -9.21 -13.47 -10.73
CA LEU A 202 -8.01 -14.32 -10.72
C LEU A 202 -6.81 -13.70 -11.50
N PRO A 203 -7.00 -13.00 -12.64
CA PRO A 203 -5.92 -12.25 -13.28
C PRO A 203 -5.26 -11.17 -12.41
N THR A 204 -6.02 -10.41 -11.62
CA THR A 204 -5.44 -9.39 -10.72
C THR A 204 -4.66 -10.02 -9.57
N GLU A 205 -5.08 -11.20 -9.11
CA GLU A 205 -4.35 -11.96 -8.08
C GLU A 205 -3.03 -12.51 -8.63
N TYR A 206 -3.00 -13.02 -9.86
CA TYR A 206 -1.74 -13.46 -10.47
C TYR A 206 -0.77 -12.30 -10.68
N GLU A 207 -1.26 -11.11 -11.05
CA GLU A 207 -0.41 -9.92 -11.14
C GLU A 207 0.14 -9.52 -9.76
N ALA A 208 -0.68 -9.59 -8.71
CA ALA A 208 -0.26 -9.30 -7.35
C ALA A 208 0.72 -10.35 -6.80
N ASP A 209 0.52 -11.63 -7.10
CA ASP A 209 1.43 -12.73 -6.77
C ASP A 209 2.78 -12.57 -7.47
N GLU A 210 2.77 -12.26 -8.76
CA GLU A 210 4.00 -12.02 -9.51
C GLU A 210 4.74 -10.80 -8.95
N GLY A 211 4.05 -9.66 -8.77
CA GLY A 211 4.67 -8.46 -8.21
C GLY A 211 5.20 -8.69 -6.81
N GLY A 212 4.43 -9.35 -5.94
CA GLY A 212 4.83 -9.71 -4.59
C GLY A 212 6.05 -10.61 -4.55
N PHE A 213 6.07 -11.66 -5.39
CA PHE A 213 7.23 -12.53 -5.56
C PHE A 213 8.49 -11.74 -5.97
N ARG A 214 8.37 -10.82 -6.93
CA ARG A 214 9.53 -10.02 -7.39
C ARG A 214 10.00 -9.02 -6.34
N ILE A 215 9.08 -8.34 -5.64
CA ILE A 215 9.43 -7.37 -4.59
C ILE A 215 10.12 -8.10 -3.42
N MET A 216 9.58 -9.23 -2.98
CA MET A 216 10.17 -9.95 -1.84
C MET A 216 11.54 -10.55 -2.20
N THR A 217 11.71 -11.12 -3.39
CA THR A 217 12.97 -11.76 -3.79
C THR A 217 14.08 -10.74 -4.02
N SER A 218 13.78 -9.61 -4.65
CA SER A 218 14.73 -8.49 -4.79
C SER A 218 15.11 -7.85 -3.45
N ALA A 219 14.18 -7.80 -2.49
CA ALA A 219 14.48 -7.42 -1.11
C ALA A 219 15.29 -8.50 -0.36
N GLY A 220 15.51 -9.68 -0.95
CA GLY A 220 16.32 -10.76 -0.42
C GLY A 220 15.58 -11.70 0.54
N PHE A 221 14.25 -11.76 0.48
CA PHE A 221 13.46 -12.82 1.12
C PHE A 221 13.52 -14.12 0.31
N ASN A 222 13.11 -15.22 0.92
CA ASN A 222 13.16 -16.56 0.33
C ASN A 222 12.13 -16.70 -0.82
N PRO A 223 12.55 -17.06 -2.05
CA PRO A 223 11.65 -17.27 -3.20
C PRO A 223 10.52 -18.28 -2.94
N GLY A 224 10.69 -19.21 -2.00
CA GLY A 224 9.67 -20.18 -1.62
C GLY A 224 8.55 -19.61 -0.75
N GLY A 225 8.71 -18.40 -0.20
CA GLY A 225 7.81 -17.84 0.81
C GLY A 225 6.38 -17.65 0.33
N GLY A 226 6.16 -17.31 -0.94
CA GLY A 226 4.81 -17.18 -1.50
C GLY A 226 4.05 -18.51 -1.55
N ALA A 227 4.67 -19.56 -2.09
CA ALA A 227 4.06 -20.88 -2.13
C ALA A 227 3.86 -21.46 -0.72
N ALA A 228 4.80 -21.23 0.19
CA ALA A 228 4.66 -21.59 1.60
C ALA A 228 3.48 -20.84 2.28
N ALA A 229 3.37 -19.53 2.09
CA ALA A 229 2.25 -18.74 2.63
C ALA A 229 0.90 -19.24 2.12
N MET A 230 0.81 -19.60 0.83
CA MET A 230 -0.41 -20.11 0.23
C MET A 230 -0.77 -21.50 0.77
N ALA A 231 0.21 -22.39 0.95
CA ALA A 231 0.00 -23.68 1.59
C ALA A 231 -0.48 -23.53 3.05
N ARG A 232 0.13 -22.61 3.79
CA ARG A 232 -0.23 -22.27 5.18
C ARG A 232 -1.63 -21.70 5.29
N MET A 233 -2.00 -20.78 4.40
CA MET A 233 -3.34 -20.21 4.30
C MET A 233 -4.38 -21.30 4.01
N GLY A 234 -4.08 -22.21 3.08
CA GLY A 234 -4.93 -23.37 2.81
C GLY A 234 -5.20 -24.21 4.06
N TYR A 235 -4.17 -24.52 4.86
CA TYR A 235 -4.35 -25.21 6.14
C TYR A 235 -5.19 -24.39 7.13
N TYR A 236 -4.85 -23.11 7.32
CA TYR A 236 -5.47 -22.25 8.33
C TYR A 236 -6.97 -22.05 8.08
N LEU A 237 -7.36 -21.74 6.84
CA LEU A 237 -8.77 -21.54 6.48
C LEU A 237 -9.57 -22.83 6.59
N THR A 238 -8.98 -23.96 6.19
CA THR A 238 -9.64 -25.27 6.22
C THR A 238 -9.86 -25.78 7.65
N TYR A 239 -8.82 -25.73 8.48
CA TYR A 239 -8.80 -26.48 9.75
C TYR A 239 -8.88 -25.60 10.99
N VAL A 240 -8.50 -24.32 10.91
CA VAL A 240 -8.46 -23.42 12.06
C VAL A 240 -9.68 -22.51 12.12
N THR A 241 -9.97 -21.74 11.06
CA THR A 241 -11.13 -20.84 11.06
C THR A 241 -12.42 -21.53 10.65
N GLN A 242 -12.33 -22.62 9.88
CA GLN A 242 -13.48 -23.34 9.32
C GLN A 242 -14.40 -22.42 8.50
N GLU A 243 -13.84 -21.38 7.89
CA GLU A 243 -14.55 -20.47 6.98
C GLU A 243 -14.75 -21.16 5.62
N LEU A 244 -15.66 -22.14 5.60
CA LEU A 244 -15.91 -23.07 4.50
C LEU A 244 -16.42 -22.40 3.19
N GLN A 245 -16.78 -21.11 3.22
CA GLN A 245 -17.10 -20.31 2.01
C GLN A 245 -15.84 -19.83 1.27
N GLU A 246 -14.69 -19.79 1.96
CA GLU A 246 -13.36 -19.50 1.37
C GLU A 246 -12.61 -20.78 0.98
N TYR A 247 -13.17 -21.94 1.29
CA TYR A 247 -12.58 -23.25 1.05
C TYR A 247 -12.98 -23.82 -0.31
N GLN A 248 -11.99 -24.34 -1.04
CA GLN A 248 -12.22 -25.27 -2.15
C GLN A 248 -11.66 -26.65 -1.75
N ASP A 249 -12.50 -27.68 -1.83
CA ASP A 249 -12.09 -29.07 -1.59
C ASP A 249 -11.05 -29.50 -2.65
N PRO A 250 -9.82 -29.88 -2.24
CA PRO A 250 -8.73 -30.35 -3.12
C PRO A 250 -9.11 -31.48 -4.09
N THR A 251 -10.22 -32.16 -3.84
CA THR A 251 -10.65 -33.35 -4.59
C THR A 251 -11.86 -33.12 -5.48
N GLN A 252 -12.52 -31.95 -5.42
CA GLN A 252 -13.72 -31.66 -6.20
C GLN A 252 -13.41 -30.84 -7.46
N LYS A 253 -13.60 -31.46 -8.63
CA LYS A 253 -13.31 -30.85 -9.94
C LYS A 253 -14.44 -29.97 -10.50
N ASP A 254 -15.63 -29.97 -9.88
CA ASP A 254 -16.88 -29.45 -10.48
C ASP A 254 -17.63 -28.44 -9.57
N LEU A 255 -16.92 -27.51 -8.92
CA LEU A 255 -17.58 -26.37 -8.25
C LEU A 255 -17.78 -25.21 -9.25
N PRO A 256 -18.93 -24.50 -9.22
CA PRO A 256 -19.14 -23.27 -9.98
C PRO A 256 -18.01 -22.27 -9.68
N GLN A 257 -17.27 -21.85 -10.71
CA GLN A 257 -15.98 -21.15 -10.58
C GLN A 257 -16.04 -19.69 -10.16
N ASP A 258 -17.18 -19.20 -9.69
CA ASP A 258 -17.35 -17.83 -9.21
C ASP A 258 -17.88 -17.90 -7.78
N ASP A 259 -17.00 -17.86 -6.77
CA ASP A 259 -17.43 -17.79 -5.38
C ASP A 259 -16.56 -16.85 -4.54
N PHE A 260 -17.25 -16.14 -3.66
CA PHE A 260 -16.92 -14.87 -3.02
C PHE A 260 -15.81 -14.98 -1.97
N SER A 261 -14.56 -15.16 -2.42
CA SER A 261 -13.36 -15.09 -1.57
C SER A 261 -12.53 -13.85 -1.88
N ASP A 262 -11.90 -13.26 -0.87
CA ASP A 262 -10.90 -12.19 -1.02
C ASP A 262 -9.74 -12.63 -1.93
N HIS A 263 -9.52 -13.95 -2.07
CA HIS A 263 -8.41 -14.59 -2.78
C HIS A 263 -8.82 -15.95 -3.41
N PRO A 264 -9.47 -15.98 -4.59
CA PRO A 264 -9.96 -17.23 -5.19
C PRO A 264 -8.84 -18.20 -5.63
N ALA A 265 -9.12 -19.51 -5.56
CA ALA A 265 -8.31 -20.62 -6.12
C ALA A 265 -6.91 -20.84 -5.51
N THR A 266 -6.82 -21.00 -4.18
CA THR A 266 -5.62 -21.24 -3.37
C THR A 266 -4.63 -22.24 -4.00
N GLU A 267 -5.10 -23.39 -4.49
CA GLU A 267 -4.19 -24.42 -5.07
C GLU A 267 -3.56 -24.00 -6.40
N ARG A 268 -4.31 -23.30 -7.26
CA ARG A 268 -3.78 -22.83 -8.55
C ARG A 268 -2.75 -21.74 -8.34
N ARG A 269 -2.98 -20.87 -7.36
CA ARG A 269 -2.03 -19.83 -6.97
C ARG A 269 -0.80 -20.39 -6.28
N GLU A 270 -0.95 -21.39 -5.41
CA GLU A 270 0.18 -22.12 -4.82
C GLU A 270 1.07 -22.72 -5.93
N ALA A 271 0.47 -23.42 -6.89
CA ALA A 271 1.19 -23.97 -8.03
C ALA A 271 1.88 -22.89 -8.87
N LYS A 272 1.22 -21.74 -9.08
CA LYS A 272 1.81 -20.61 -9.83
C LYS A 272 2.98 -19.96 -9.09
N LEU A 273 2.88 -19.81 -7.77
CA LEU A 273 3.97 -19.31 -6.93
C LEU A 273 5.16 -20.29 -6.91
N ALA A 274 4.89 -21.60 -6.89
CA ALA A 274 5.93 -22.62 -7.04
C ALA A 274 6.59 -22.60 -8.44
N GLU A 275 5.82 -22.30 -9.49
CA GLU A 275 6.34 -22.07 -10.85
C GLU A 275 7.27 -20.85 -10.87
N PHE A 276 6.88 -19.72 -10.25
CA PHE A 276 7.77 -18.55 -10.16
C PHE A 276 9.09 -18.84 -9.46
N MET A 277 9.07 -19.62 -8.37
CA MET A 277 10.28 -20.10 -7.70
C MET A 277 11.13 -20.99 -8.62
N THR A 278 10.48 -21.86 -9.41
CA THR A 278 11.14 -22.71 -10.40
C THR A 278 11.81 -21.88 -11.48
N ASP A 279 11.10 -20.93 -12.07
CA ASP A 279 11.64 -20.00 -13.10
C ASP A 279 12.80 -19.17 -12.54
N TYR A 280 12.70 -18.71 -11.28
CA TYR A 280 13.76 -18.00 -10.59
C TYR A 280 15.04 -18.84 -10.48
N SER A 281 14.92 -20.16 -10.36
CA SER A 281 16.05 -21.10 -10.33
C SER A 281 16.63 -21.48 -11.70
N ALA A 282 16.33 -20.72 -12.76
CA ALA A 282 16.59 -21.11 -14.16
C ALA A 282 15.88 -22.41 -14.59
N GLY A 283 14.81 -22.80 -13.88
CA GLY A 283 14.05 -24.03 -14.14
C GLY A 283 14.58 -25.29 -13.43
N HIS A 284 15.63 -25.18 -12.62
CA HIS A 284 16.29 -26.34 -12.00
C HIS A 284 15.50 -26.93 -10.82
N VAL A 285 14.95 -26.09 -9.96
CA VAL A 285 14.40 -26.51 -8.67
C VAL A 285 12.88 -26.62 -8.75
N THR A 286 12.35 -27.79 -8.38
CA THR A 286 10.91 -28.04 -8.30
C THR A 286 10.52 -28.71 -6.99
N VAL A 287 9.27 -28.54 -6.57
CA VAL A 287 8.65 -29.31 -5.50
C VAL A 287 7.54 -30.15 -6.11
N ILE A 288 7.69 -31.46 -6.07
CA ILE A 288 6.62 -32.40 -6.43
C ILE A 288 5.92 -32.85 -5.15
N ASP A 289 4.70 -33.40 -5.27
CA ASP A 289 3.88 -33.96 -4.17
C ASP A 289 3.72 -33.07 -2.92
N ARG A 290 4.04 -31.77 -3.04
CA ARG A 290 4.13 -30.77 -1.97
C ARG A 290 5.14 -31.14 -0.86
N LYS A 291 6.06 -32.11 -1.07
CA LYS A 291 7.05 -32.51 -0.05
C LYS A 291 8.43 -32.82 -0.62
N THR A 292 8.49 -33.32 -1.84
CA THR A 292 9.74 -33.80 -2.44
C THR A 292 10.38 -32.73 -3.31
N ILE A 293 11.59 -32.32 -2.93
CA ILE A 293 12.38 -31.31 -3.63
C ILE A 293 13.23 -32.00 -4.68
N CYS A 294 13.19 -31.51 -5.91
CA CYS A 294 13.93 -32.06 -7.04
C CYS A 294 14.85 -31.00 -7.66
N ILE A 295 15.99 -31.45 -8.19
CA ILE A 295 16.86 -30.68 -9.08
C ILE A 295 16.84 -31.38 -10.44
N ASP A 296 16.43 -30.66 -11.49
CA ASP A 296 16.24 -31.18 -12.86
C ASP A 296 15.40 -32.48 -12.90
N GLY A 297 14.35 -32.53 -12.08
CA GLY A 297 13.44 -33.66 -11.96
C GLY A 297 14.00 -34.87 -11.20
N THR A 298 15.25 -34.83 -10.74
CA THR A 298 15.80 -35.86 -9.85
C THR A 298 15.54 -35.48 -8.40
N PRO A 299 14.89 -36.35 -7.60
CA PRO A 299 14.65 -36.09 -6.19
C PRO A 299 15.97 -35.86 -5.43
N LEU A 300 16.03 -34.78 -4.66
CA LEU A 300 17.13 -34.49 -3.73
C LEU A 300 16.79 -35.04 -2.35
N LEU A 301 15.66 -34.59 -1.78
CA LEU A 301 15.18 -34.99 -0.47
C LEU A 301 13.67 -34.77 -0.36
N THR A 302 13.04 -35.49 0.56
CA THR A 302 11.64 -35.26 0.96
C THR A 302 11.64 -34.65 2.34
N VAL A 303 11.05 -33.47 2.49
CA VAL A 303 10.93 -32.85 3.81
C VAL A 303 9.83 -33.52 4.62
N THR A 304 9.92 -33.40 5.94
CA THR A 304 8.87 -33.83 6.86
C THR A 304 8.42 -32.65 7.71
N TRP A 305 7.33 -32.84 8.46
CA TRP A 305 6.92 -31.86 9.45
C TRP A 305 8.01 -31.65 10.51
N THR A 306 8.07 -30.41 11.00
CA THR A 306 8.92 -29.95 12.10
C THR A 306 8.09 -29.36 13.24
N ASN A 307 6.80 -29.12 13.01
CA ASN A 307 5.85 -28.65 14.00
C ASN A 307 5.12 -29.83 14.67
N GLU A 308 4.80 -29.69 15.95
CA GLU A 308 4.00 -30.66 16.72
C GLU A 308 2.49 -30.44 16.53
N ASP A 309 2.07 -29.23 16.17
CA ASP A 309 0.65 -28.84 16.11
C ASP A 309 -0.02 -29.18 14.77
N TYR A 310 0.74 -29.24 13.66
CA TYR A 310 0.22 -29.62 12.34
C TYR A 310 1.33 -30.05 11.36
N ASP A 311 0.92 -30.69 10.25
CA ASP A 311 1.85 -31.07 9.16
C ASP A 311 2.23 -29.85 8.32
N ASN A 312 3.37 -29.23 8.66
CA ASN A 312 3.99 -28.12 7.93
C ASN A 312 4.98 -28.57 6.84
N SER A 313 4.87 -29.83 6.36
CA SER A 313 5.76 -30.32 5.30
C SER A 313 5.71 -29.48 4.03
N PRO A 314 4.53 -29.02 3.53
CA PRO A 314 4.48 -28.18 2.33
C PRO A 314 5.27 -26.88 2.46
N GLU A 315 5.09 -26.15 3.56
CA GLU A 315 5.80 -24.91 3.83
C GLU A 315 7.31 -25.14 3.92
N ASN A 316 7.73 -26.17 4.66
CA ASN A 316 9.12 -26.59 4.74
C ASN A 316 9.71 -26.92 3.36
N ALA A 317 8.93 -27.56 2.49
CA ALA A 317 9.37 -27.97 1.16
C ALA A 317 9.65 -26.75 0.29
N TYR A 318 8.70 -25.82 0.25
CA TYR A 318 8.85 -24.59 -0.54
C TYR A 318 9.95 -23.69 0.00
N LEU A 319 10.07 -23.49 1.31
CA LEU A 319 11.14 -22.65 1.87
C LEU A 319 12.53 -23.28 1.66
N THR A 320 12.64 -24.60 1.76
CA THR A 320 13.90 -25.31 1.47
C THR A 320 14.25 -25.23 -0.03
N ALA A 321 13.27 -25.45 -0.91
CA ALA A 321 13.44 -25.32 -2.34
C ALA A 321 13.77 -23.88 -2.75
N GLY A 322 13.19 -22.89 -2.09
CA GLY A 322 13.43 -21.48 -2.37
C GLY A 322 14.86 -21.04 -2.03
N ALA A 323 15.49 -21.64 -1.01
CA ALA A 323 16.92 -21.43 -0.73
C ALA A 323 17.80 -21.96 -1.89
N LEU A 324 17.48 -23.14 -2.43
CA LEU A 324 18.15 -23.68 -3.61
C LEU A 324 17.89 -22.83 -4.84
N ALA A 325 16.64 -22.39 -5.06
CA ALA A 325 16.25 -21.55 -6.17
C ALA A 325 17.03 -20.24 -6.17
N ARG A 326 17.21 -19.65 -4.98
CA ARG A 326 18.04 -18.47 -4.80
C ARG A 326 19.50 -18.71 -5.12
N ALA A 327 20.09 -19.81 -4.64
CA ALA A 327 21.47 -20.13 -4.96
C ALA A 327 21.69 -20.34 -6.47
N PHE A 328 20.77 -21.03 -7.16
CA PHE A 328 20.81 -21.15 -8.62
C PHE A 328 20.67 -19.81 -9.33
N HIS A 329 19.85 -18.89 -8.81
CA HIS A 329 19.68 -17.56 -9.39
C HIS A 329 20.93 -16.68 -9.21
N ASP A 330 21.45 -16.64 -8.00
CA ASP A 330 22.45 -15.66 -7.56
C ASP A 330 23.88 -16.05 -7.97
N TYR A 331 24.17 -17.35 -8.15
CA TYR A 331 25.50 -17.84 -8.53
C TYR A 331 25.57 -18.31 -9.98
N ASP A 332 26.63 -17.89 -10.69
CA ASP A 332 26.87 -18.29 -12.08
C ASP A 332 27.59 -19.64 -12.21
N ARG A 333 28.15 -20.17 -11.11
CA ARG A 333 28.88 -21.44 -11.10
C ARG A 333 28.61 -22.22 -9.83
N ALA A 334 28.65 -23.55 -9.94
CA ALA A 334 28.54 -24.46 -8.79
C ALA A 334 29.60 -24.17 -7.70
N GLU A 335 30.82 -23.79 -8.08
CA GLU A 335 31.89 -23.49 -7.11
C GLU A 335 31.59 -22.27 -6.25
N ASP A 336 30.84 -21.29 -6.78
CA ASP A 336 30.52 -20.04 -6.08
C ASP A 336 29.51 -20.26 -4.94
N TRP A 337 28.81 -21.40 -4.95
CA TRP A 337 27.91 -21.79 -3.86
C TRP A 337 28.67 -22.04 -2.55
N ASN A 338 29.98 -22.29 -2.60
CA ASN A 338 30.80 -22.66 -1.45
C ASN A 338 30.21 -23.86 -0.67
N LEU A 339 29.73 -24.87 -1.40
CA LEU A 339 29.16 -26.07 -0.79
C LEU A 339 30.22 -26.87 -0.03
N ALA A 340 29.91 -27.24 1.22
CA ALA A 340 30.79 -28.06 2.05
C ALA A 340 29.99 -29.16 2.75
N LEU A 341 30.45 -30.40 2.60
CA LEU A 341 29.86 -31.56 3.27
C LEU A 341 30.10 -31.48 4.79
N THR A 342 29.05 -31.72 5.58
CA THR A 342 29.13 -31.75 7.04
C THR A 342 29.27 -33.19 7.56
N ARG A 343 29.74 -33.34 8.80
CA ARG A 343 30.05 -34.66 9.39
C ARG A 343 28.83 -35.57 9.57
N ASP A 344 27.65 -34.99 9.72
CA ASP A 344 26.36 -35.70 9.81
C ASP A 344 25.86 -36.22 8.45
N GLY A 345 26.47 -35.79 7.35
CA GLY A 345 26.07 -36.12 5.98
C GLY A 345 25.22 -35.03 5.32
N GLY A 346 24.97 -33.91 5.98
CA GLY A 346 24.39 -32.71 5.36
C GLY A 346 25.39 -31.90 4.55
N ALA A 347 25.01 -30.66 4.20
CA ALA A 347 25.91 -29.69 3.60
C ALA A 347 25.57 -28.26 4.04
N THR A 348 26.59 -27.41 4.07
CA THR A 348 26.45 -25.95 4.18
C THR A 348 26.71 -25.30 2.83
N LEU A 349 26.17 -24.09 2.65
CA LEU A 349 26.38 -23.25 1.46
C LEU A 349 26.55 -21.79 1.88
N GLY A 350 27.17 -20.99 1.01
CA GLY A 350 27.30 -19.54 1.18
C GLY A 350 25.97 -18.79 1.01
N GLY A 351 25.99 -17.47 1.19
CA GLY A 351 24.81 -16.60 1.05
C GLY A 351 24.12 -16.26 2.37
N ASP A 352 22.84 -15.87 2.31
CA ASP A 352 22.05 -15.46 3.48
C ASP A 352 21.70 -16.67 4.36
N SER A 353 22.31 -16.76 5.54
CA SER A 353 22.10 -17.86 6.49
C SER A 353 20.65 -18.01 6.93
N ARG A 354 19.88 -16.92 6.98
CA ARG A 354 18.45 -16.96 7.34
C ARG A 354 17.64 -17.71 6.28
N VAL A 355 17.92 -17.46 4.99
CA VAL A 355 17.24 -18.16 3.89
C VAL A 355 17.66 -19.64 3.87
N ASN A 356 18.92 -19.92 4.17
CA ASN A 356 19.50 -21.26 4.09
C ASN A 356 19.18 -22.17 5.29
N GLU A 357 18.59 -21.64 6.37
CA GLU A 357 18.44 -22.36 7.65
C GLU A 357 17.70 -23.70 7.49
N LEU A 358 16.52 -23.70 6.86
CA LEU A 358 15.73 -24.90 6.65
C LEU A 358 16.41 -25.89 5.69
N LEU A 359 17.09 -25.39 4.65
CA LEU A 359 17.84 -26.23 3.72
C LEU A 359 18.96 -26.97 4.44
N VAL A 360 19.78 -26.27 5.22
CA VAL A 360 20.86 -26.89 6.00
C VAL A 360 20.30 -27.92 6.99
N HIS A 361 19.17 -27.61 7.65
CA HIS A 361 18.49 -28.54 8.54
C HIS A 361 18.09 -29.85 7.84
N PHE A 362 17.35 -29.77 6.72
CA PHE A 362 16.86 -30.96 6.03
C PHE A 362 17.97 -31.74 5.31
N LEU A 363 19.01 -31.07 4.81
CA LEU A 363 20.18 -31.76 4.27
C LEU A 363 20.88 -32.61 5.34
N ALA A 364 21.04 -32.09 6.55
CA ALA A 364 21.62 -32.84 7.67
C ALA A 364 20.72 -34.00 8.11
N LYS A 365 19.42 -33.74 8.25
CA LYS A 365 18.42 -34.74 8.67
C LYS A 365 18.34 -35.92 7.71
N GLU A 366 18.28 -35.65 6.41
CA GLU A 366 18.18 -36.67 5.36
C GLU A 366 19.55 -37.16 4.88
N ARG A 367 20.65 -36.62 5.43
CA ARG A 367 22.04 -36.92 5.05
C ARG A 367 22.29 -36.77 3.55
N ALA A 368 21.67 -35.73 2.96
CA ALA A 368 21.59 -35.51 1.52
C ALA A 368 22.67 -34.55 0.97
N GLY A 369 23.68 -34.19 1.76
CA GLY A 369 24.70 -33.21 1.38
C GLY A 369 25.54 -33.62 0.17
N ALA A 370 25.98 -34.89 0.12
CA ALA A 370 26.74 -35.39 -1.02
C ALA A 370 25.90 -35.44 -2.30
N GLN A 371 24.61 -35.75 -2.17
CA GLN A 371 23.67 -35.77 -3.28
C GLN A 371 23.40 -34.36 -3.80
N LEU A 372 23.23 -33.36 -2.92
CA LEU A 372 23.10 -31.96 -3.32
C LEU A 372 24.31 -31.52 -4.16
N ILE A 373 25.53 -31.79 -3.68
CA ILE A 373 26.76 -31.42 -4.40
C ILE A 373 26.77 -32.04 -5.80
N SER A 374 26.45 -33.34 -5.93
CA SER A 374 26.39 -34.02 -7.23
C SER A 374 25.36 -33.37 -8.17
N LEU A 375 24.13 -33.18 -7.70
CA LEU A 375 23.03 -32.66 -8.51
C LEU A 375 23.27 -31.21 -8.95
N VAL A 376 23.87 -30.38 -8.09
CA VAL A 376 24.24 -29.00 -8.45
C VAL A 376 25.31 -29.00 -9.55
N HIS A 377 26.37 -29.80 -9.41
CA HIS A 377 27.40 -29.90 -10.47
C HIS A 377 26.83 -30.42 -11.80
N GLU A 378 25.94 -31.41 -11.75
CA GLU A 378 25.25 -31.94 -12.94
C GLU A 378 24.34 -30.91 -13.60
N ALA A 379 23.59 -30.12 -12.82
CA ALA A 379 22.73 -29.05 -13.33
C ALA A 379 23.56 -28.00 -14.09
N TYR A 380 24.61 -27.44 -13.46
CA TYR A 380 25.49 -26.45 -14.10
C TYR A 380 26.21 -27.01 -15.33
N ALA A 381 26.63 -28.28 -15.31
CA ALA A 381 27.29 -28.91 -16.46
C ALA A 381 26.38 -29.00 -17.70
N ARG A 382 25.05 -29.06 -17.51
CA ARG A 382 24.07 -29.14 -18.60
C ARG A 382 23.53 -27.80 -19.07
N GLU A 383 23.78 -26.69 -18.37
CA GLU A 383 23.24 -25.38 -18.73
C GLU A 383 23.64 -24.92 -20.14
N ALA A 384 24.82 -25.30 -20.63
CA ALA A 384 25.26 -25.00 -21.99
C ALA A 384 24.44 -25.73 -23.06
N GLU A 385 23.92 -26.92 -22.74
CA GLU A 385 23.07 -27.71 -23.64
C GLU A 385 21.61 -27.27 -23.57
N THR A 386 21.12 -26.96 -22.36
CA THR A 386 19.72 -26.58 -22.12
C THR A 386 19.44 -25.09 -22.38
N GLY A 387 20.47 -24.24 -22.35
CA GLY A 387 20.35 -22.79 -22.43
C GLY A 387 19.73 -22.15 -21.19
N ALA A 388 19.63 -22.88 -20.06
CA ALA A 388 18.90 -22.45 -18.87
C ALA A 388 19.39 -21.08 -18.34
N ARG A 389 20.72 -20.92 -18.18
CA ARG A 389 21.34 -19.68 -17.71
C ARG A 389 21.11 -18.49 -18.65
N GLU A 390 21.26 -18.72 -19.95
CA GLU A 390 21.04 -17.70 -20.98
C GLU A 390 19.58 -17.23 -20.96
N LYS A 391 18.63 -18.16 -20.84
CA LYS A 391 17.20 -17.86 -20.71
C LYS A 391 16.92 -17.04 -19.45
N LEU A 392 17.41 -17.46 -18.28
CA LEU A 392 17.25 -16.70 -17.03
C LEU A 392 17.77 -15.27 -17.18
N ARG A 393 18.99 -15.09 -17.71
CA ARG A 393 19.60 -13.76 -17.90
C ARG A 393 18.82 -12.90 -18.89
N ALA A 394 18.31 -13.48 -19.97
CA ALA A 394 17.48 -12.77 -20.94
C ALA A 394 16.17 -12.28 -20.31
N GLU A 395 15.51 -13.11 -19.51
CA GLU A 395 14.28 -12.75 -18.81
C GLU A 395 14.50 -11.70 -17.71
N GLU A 396 15.54 -11.85 -16.88
CA GLU A 396 15.91 -10.85 -15.88
C GLU A 396 16.26 -9.50 -16.54
N LYS A 397 16.98 -9.54 -17.66
CA LYS A 397 17.24 -8.33 -18.44
C LYS A 397 15.96 -7.70 -18.97
N ALA A 398 15.04 -8.48 -19.54
CA ALA A 398 13.78 -7.96 -20.04
C ALA A 398 12.94 -7.32 -18.91
N ARG A 399 12.91 -7.94 -17.73
CA ARG A 399 12.26 -7.40 -16.52
C ARG A 399 12.91 -6.09 -16.08
N ALA A 400 14.24 -6.04 -16.01
CA ALA A 400 14.98 -4.84 -15.63
C ALA A 400 14.77 -3.68 -16.62
N ASP A 401 14.75 -3.98 -17.93
CA ASP A 401 14.48 -3.00 -18.98
C ASP A 401 13.04 -2.47 -18.89
N ALA A 402 12.05 -3.34 -18.65
CA ALA A 402 10.66 -2.95 -18.43
C ALA A 402 10.50 -2.07 -17.19
N ARG A 403 11.15 -2.41 -16.08
CA ARG A 403 11.17 -1.59 -14.86
C ARG A 403 11.87 -0.25 -15.06
N ALA A 404 12.95 -0.22 -15.83
CA ALA A 404 13.62 1.04 -16.19
C ALA A 404 12.71 1.94 -17.03
N ALA A 405 11.91 1.37 -17.94
CA ALA A 405 10.91 2.11 -18.69
C ALA A 405 9.82 2.68 -17.77
N GLU A 406 9.26 1.88 -16.86
CA GLU A 406 8.29 2.35 -15.85
C GLU A 406 8.88 3.48 -14.99
N ARG A 407 10.15 3.38 -14.54
CA ARG A 407 10.82 4.45 -13.80
C ARG A 407 10.95 5.72 -14.63
N SER A 408 11.35 5.60 -15.88
CA SER A 408 11.51 6.74 -16.78
C SER A 408 10.17 7.45 -17.02
N GLU A 409 9.07 6.73 -17.16
CA GLU A 409 7.73 7.33 -17.26
C GLU A 409 7.36 8.14 -16.01
N VAL A 410 7.72 7.65 -14.83
CA VAL A 410 7.47 8.35 -13.55
C VAL A 410 8.36 9.57 -13.37
N GLU A 411 9.64 9.49 -13.78
CA GLU A 411 10.59 10.60 -13.71
C GLU A 411 10.22 11.74 -14.68
N ASN A 412 9.63 11.40 -15.82
CA ASN A 412 9.08 12.33 -16.81
C ASN A 412 7.66 12.82 -16.48
N ALA A 413 7.26 12.75 -15.21
CA ALA A 413 5.99 13.30 -14.73
C ALA A 413 5.84 14.80 -15.07
N ASP A 414 4.64 15.20 -15.51
CA ASP A 414 4.38 16.60 -15.85
C ASP A 414 4.48 17.55 -14.64
N ALA A 415 4.55 18.85 -14.91
CA ALA A 415 4.67 19.87 -13.86
C ALA A 415 3.54 19.84 -12.83
N LYS A 416 2.32 19.41 -13.22
CA LYS A 416 1.18 19.30 -12.30
C LYS A 416 1.40 18.16 -11.30
N ALA A 417 1.90 17.02 -11.77
CA ALA A 417 2.27 15.92 -10.92
C ALA A 417 3.41 16.30 -9.96
N ILE A 418 4.46 16.96 -10.45
CA ILE A 418 5.57 17.42 -9.62
C ILE A 418 5.09 18.40 -8.54
N LYS A 419 4.21 19.34 -8.90
CA LYS A 419 3.56 20.24 -7.93
C LYS A 419 2.79 19.47 -6.85
N LYS A 420 2.01 18.45 -7.22
CA LYS A 420 1.29 17.62 -6.24
C LYS A 420 2.25 16.81 -5.34
N MET A 421 3.39 16.34 -5.86
CA MET A 421 4.42 15.71 -5.02
C MET A 421 5.01 16.70 -4.00
N ARG A 422 5.23 17.97 -4.39
CA ARG A 422 5.65 19.03 -3.44
C ARG A 422 4.60 19.26 -2.35
N GLU A 423 3.33 19.38 -2.73
CA GLU A 423 2.21 19.53 -1.78
C GLU A 423 2.13 18.35 -0.80
N ASN A 424 2.29 17.12 -1.30
CA ASN A 424 2.29 15.93 -0.44
C ASN A 424 3.51 15.86 0.48
N SER A 425 4.69 16.29 0.02
CA SER A 425 5.87 16.42 0.89
C SER A 425 5.64 17.42 2.02
N ASP A 426 5.00 18.53 1.71
CA ASP A 426 4.65 19.57 2.69
C ASP A 426 3.68 19.02 3.74
N ALA A 427 2.64 18.31 3.30
CA ALA A 427 1.68 17.65 4.18
C ALA A 427 2.32 16.57 5.07
N TYR A 428 3.26 15.77 4.56
CA TYR A 428 4.01 14.83 5.40
C TYR A 428 4.83 15.55 6.47
N SER A 429 5.42 16.70 6.15
CA SER A 429 6.16 17.52 7.12
C SER A 429 5.23 18.03 8.22
N ASP A 430 4.00 18.42 7.90
CA ASP A 430 2.98 18.82 8.89
C ASP A 430 2.60 17.68 9.85
N TYR A 431 2.65 16.44 9.37
CA TYR A 431 2.45 15.24 10.20
C TYR A 431 3.72 14.76 10.93
N GLY A 432 4.86 15.43 10.75
CA GLY A 432 6.13 15.05 11.36
C GLY A 432 6.86 13.90 10.64
N ASP A 433 6.41 13.52 9.44
CA ASP A 433 6.97 12.40 8.66
C ASP A 433 8.05 12.88 7.67
N SER A 434 9.22 13.20 8.22
CA SER A 434 10.36 13.68 7.42
C SER A 434 10.86 12.64 6.40
N GLN A 435 10.76 11.34 6.70
CA GLN A 435 11.26 10.30 5.80
C GLN A 435 10.47 10.26 4.49
N ARG A 436 9.13 10.24 4.55
CA ARG A 436 8.29 10.25 3.35
C ARG A 436 8.32 11.59 2.63
N ALA A 437 8.39 12.70 3.38
CA ALA A 437 8.58 14.03 2.79
C ALA A 437 9.87 14.09 1.95
N LEU A 438 11.01 13.69 2.51
CA LEU A 438 12.29 13.67 1.79
C LEU A 438 12.30 12.68 0.62
N ALA A 439 11.60 11.54 0.73
CA ALA A 439 11.45 10.61 -0.38
C ALA A 439 10.69 11.23 -1.57
N LEU A 440 9.62 11.98 -1.31
CA LEU A 440 8.91 12.74 -2.35
C LEU A 440 9.77 13.86 -2.92
N MET A 441 10.47 14.61 -2.08
CA MET A 441 11.37 15.66 -2.58
C MET A 441 12.49 15.11 -3.44
N LYS A 442 13.05 13.93 -3.13
CA LYS A 442 14.02 13.27 -4.00
C LYS A 442 13.47 13.09 -5.43
N ARG A 443 12.21 12.67 -5.57
CA ARG A 443 11.54 12.54 -6.89
C ARG A 443 11.37 13.88 -7.58
N VAL A 444 10.92 14.91 -6.84
CA VAL A 444 10.81 16.30 -7.35
C VAL A 444 12.16 16.79 -7.86
N PHE A 445 13.24 16.55 -7.11
CA PHE A 445 14.57 17.05 -7.44
C PHE A 445 15.19 16.38 -8.68
N THR A 446 14.79 15.14 -8.99
CA THR A 446 15.24 14.38 -10.16
C THR A 446 14.49 14.78 -11.45
N SER A 447 13.27 15.34 -11.35
CA SER A 447 12.47 15.67 -12.53
C SER A 447 12.94 16.96 -13.22
N GLU A 448 12.92 16.96 -14.55
CA GLU A 448 13.15 18.15 -15.38
C GLU A 448 11.92 19.09 -15.42
N HIS A 449 10.77 18.65 -14.91
CA HIS A 449 9.50 19.39 -14.93
C HIS A 449 9.20 20.15 -13.62
N ASP A 450 10.20 20.33 -12.77
CA ASP A 450 10.10 21.16 -11.55
C ASP A 450 10.00 22.65 -11.91
N ASP A 451 8.76 23.12 -12.07
CA ASP A 451 8.41 24.48 -12.48
C ASP A 451 8.73 25.57 -11.44
N SER A 452 9.08 25.18 -10.21
CA SER A 452 9.46 26.11 -9.14
C SER A 452 10.49 25.49 -8.21
N ARG A 453 11.73 25.45 -8.71
CA ARG A 453 12.89 24.93 -7.96
C ARG A 453 13.10 25.65 -6.63
N ALA A 454 12.82 26.95 -6.59
CA ALA A 454 12.89 27.77 -5.38
C ALA A 454 11.91 27.29 -4.30
N GLN A 455 10.64 26.99 -4.67
CA GLN A 455 9.68 26.37 -3.75
C GLN A 455 10.12 24.98 -3.30
N SER A 456 10.65 24.17 -4.22
CA SER A 456 11.17 22.84 -3.90
C SER A 456 12.25 22.88 -2.82
N PHE A 457 13.15 23.87 -2.85
CA PHE A 457 14.15 24.04 -1.80
C PHE A 457 13.51 24.34 -0.43
N VAL A 458 12.61 25.32 -0.34
CA VAL A 458 11.99 25.65 0.96
C VAL A 458 11.09 24.53 1.50
N ILE A 459 10.44 23.75 0.64
CA ILE A 459 9.63 22.59 1.07
C ILE A 459 10.54 21.47 1.58
N ARG A 460 11.66 21.18 0.90
CA ARG A 460 12.65 20.22 1.41
C ARG A 460 13.31 20.71 2.71
N ALA A 461 13.49 22.03 2.86
CA ALA A 461 13.97 22.61 4.11
C ALA A 461 13.03 22.34 5.29
N ARG A 462 11.70 22.41 5.09
CA ARG A 462 10.73 22.01 6.11
C ARG A 462 10.91 20.55 6.50
N ALA A 463 11.05 19.66 5.52
CA ALA A 463 11.29 18.23 5.78
C ALA A 463 12.58 17.99 6.58
N TYR A 464 13.68 18.70 6.28
CA TYR A 464 14.91 18.64 7.07
C TYR A 464 14.74 19.22 8.48
N ALA A 465 13.97 20.29 8.65
CA ALA A 465 13.68 20.86 9.96
C ALA A 465 12.89 19.86 10.84
N VAL A 466 11.91 19.14 10.28
CA VAL A 466 11.21 18.04 10.95
C VAL A 466 12.16 16.91 11.33
N GLN A 467 13.10 16.57 10.43
CA GLN A 467 14.11 15.53 10.69
C GLN A 467 15.09 15.91 11.81
N GLY A 468 15.22 17.21 12.09
CA GLY A 468 16.21 17.75 13.02
C GLY A 468 17.55 18.13 12.37
N ASP A 469 17.67 18.06 11.04
CA ASP A 469 18.85 18.54 10.30
C ASP A 469 18.76 20.06 10.08
N ALA A 470 19.06 20.80 11.14
CA ALA A 470 19.04 22.26 11.13
C ALA A 470 20.01 22.89 10.13
N ALA A 471 21.08 22.18 9.75
CA ALA A 471 22.07 22.68 8.81
C ALA A 471 21.53 22.67 7.37
N GLN A 472 20.99 21.53 6.93
CA GLN A 472 20.37 21.41 5.62
C GLN A 472 19.08 22.24 5.52
N ALA A 473 18.28 22.28 6.58
CA ALA A 473 17.08 23.10 6.62
C ALA A 473 17.37 24.58 6.35
N ARG A 474 18.38 25.16 7.02
CA ARG A 474 18.77 26.57 6.77
C ARG A 474 19.31 26.77 5.36
N ALA A 475 20.20 25.89 4.91
CA ALA A 475 20.83 26.01 3.61
C ALA A 475 19.81 26.01 2.47
N ASP A 476 18.88 25.06 2.48
CA ASP A 476 17.82 24.97 1.48
C ASP A 476 16.83 26.13 1.60
N ALA A 477 16.45 26.55 2.80
CA ALA A 477 15.50 27.64 2.96
C ALA A 477 16.08 28.98 2.48
N ASP A 478 17.34 29.26 2.78
CA ASP A 478 18.03 30.46 2.29
C ASP A 478 18.24 30.42 0.78
N ARG A 479 18.52 29.24 0.22
CA ARG A 479 18.63 29.05 -1.22
C ARG A 479 17.31 29.34 -1.93
N GLY A 480 16.19 28.79 -1.48
CA GLY A 480 14.90 29.01 -2.13
C GLY A 480 14.50 30.49 -2.17
N VAL A 481 14.72 31.23 -1.08
CA VAL A 481 14.49 32.69 -1.04
C VAL A 481 15.46 33.46 -1.95
N THR A 482 16.72 33.02 -2.05
CA THR A 482 17.71 33.64 -2.93
C THR A 482 17.41 33.40 -4.40
N ASP A 483 16.96 32.18 -4.74
CA ASP A 483 16.66 31.75 -6.10
C ASP A 483 15.40 32.43 -6.65
N ASP A 484 14.36 32.61 -5.82
CA ASP A 484 13.20 33.44 -6.16
C ASP A 484 12.68 34.27 -4.97
N PRO A 485 13.16 35.52 -4.81
CA PRO A 485 12.73 36.41 -3.74
C PRO A 485 11.38 37.09 -4.01
N LYS A 486 10.78 36.91 -5.20
CA LYS A 486 9.47 37.47 -5.56
C LYS A 486 8.33 36.48 -5.36
N ASP A 487 8.66 35.21 -5.16
CA ASP A 487 7.69 34.21 -4.75
C ASP A 487 7.37 34.37 -3.25
N VAL A 488 6.12 34.67 -2.94
CA VAL A 488 5.66 34.80 -1.55
C VAL A 488 5.86 33.51 -0.75
N TYR A 489 5.75 32.34 -1.38
CA TYR A 489 5.83 31.06 -0.69
C TYR A 489 7.25 30.71 -0.23
N THR A 490 8.29 31.25 -0.88
CA THR A 490 9.68 31.03 -0.42
C THR A 490 9.93 31.70 0.93
N TRP A 491 9.41 32.92 1.11
CA TRP A 491 9.46 33.64 2.38
C TRP A 491 8.60 32.99 3.46
N LEU A 492 7.36 32.58 3.12
CA LEU A 492 6.46 31.92 4.08
C LEU A 492 7.05 30.61 4.61
N ASN A 493 7.57 29.76 3.72
CA ASN A 493 8.16 28.49 4.13
C ASN A 493 9.49 28.67 4.87
N ARG A 494 10.33 29.64 4.51
CA ARG A 494 11.52 29.95 5.31
C ARG A 494 11.17 30.49 6.69
N SER A 495 10.12 31.32 6.80
CA SER A 495 9.59 31.76 8.09
C SER A 495 9.21 30.56 8.96
N ASP A 496 8.50 29.58 8.39
CA ASP A 496 8.12 28.36 9.12
C ASP A 496 9.35 27.53 9.52
N VAL A 497 10.32 27.33 8.62
CA VAL A 497 11.60 26.66 8.94
C VAL A 497 12.32 27.37 10.10
N ARG A 498 12.43 28.71 10.07
CA ARG A 498 13.06 29.47 11.16
C ARG A 498 12.30 29.33 12.47
N ARG A 499 10.96 29.35 12.44
CA ARG A 499 10.09 29.10 13.60
C ARG A 499 10.33 27.72 14.20
N MET A 500 10.38 26.67 13.37
CA MET A 500 10.69 25.30 13.79
C MET A 500 12.09 25.16 14.42
N LEU A 501 13.06 25.94 13.92
CA LEU A 501 14.43 25.99 14.47
C LEU A 501 14.56 26.94 15.67
N GLY A 502 13.48 27.55 16.14
CA GLY A 502 13.43 28.43 17.31
C GLY A 502 13.76 29.90 17.06
N ASP A 503 14.06 30.31 15.82
CA ASP A 503 14.33 31.70 15.43
C ASP A 503 13.03 32.45 15.12
N ARG A 504 12.32 32.84 16.19
CA ARG A 504 11.03 33.56 16.09
C ARG A 504 11.18 34.96 15.49
N THR A 505 12.28 35.64 15.78
CA THR A 505 12.54 36.99 15.26
C THR A 505 12.83 36.95 13.76
N GLY A 506 13.68 36.02 13.32
CA GLY A 506 13.96 35.82 11.90
C GLY A 506 12.75 35.29 11.13
N ALA A 507 11.93 34.44 11.75
CA ALA A 507 10.65 34.01 11.19
C ALA A 507 9.71 35.21 10.98
N LEU A 508 9.54 36.06 12.00
CA LEU A 508 8.65 37.23 11.90
C LEU A 508 9.11 38.18 10.80
N SER A 509 10.44 38.40 10.68
CA SER A 509 11.00 39.19 9.60
C SER A 509 10.64 38.63 8.22
N ASP A 510 10.68 37.32 8.04
CA ASP A 510 10.33 36.67 6.77
C ASP A 510 8.82 36.71 6.50
N ALA A 511 7.98 36.53 7.52
CA ALA A 511 6.53 36.67 7.39
C ALA A 511 6.12 38.10 6.98
N LEU A 512 6.76 39.12 7.57
CA LEU A 512 6.57 40.51 7.15
C LEU A 512 7.08 40.75 5.72
N LYS A 513 8.18 40.11 5.34
CA LYS A 513 8.68 40.20 3.97
C LYS A 513 7.71 39.56 2.97
N ALA A 514 7.08 38.45 3.31
CA ALA A 514 6.04 37.84 2.50
C ALA A 514 4.85 38.79 2.25
N ILE A 515 4.44 39.55 3.28
CA ILE A 515 3.39 40.58 3.15
C ILE A 515 3.83 41.73 2.23
N GLU A 516 5.10 42.14 2.27
CA GLU A 516 5.63 43.15 1.34
C GLU A 516 5.62 42.66 -0.11
N VAL A 517 5.90 41.37 -0.34
CA VAL A 517 5.93 40.74 -1.66
C VAL A 517 4.51 40.60 -2.23
N ASP A 518 3.57 40.09 -1.45
CA ASP A 518 2.16 40.00 -1.81
C ASP A 518 1.24 40.34 -0.63
N ALA A 519 0.79 41.59 -0.60
CA ALA A 519 -0.08 42.10 0.45
C ALA A 519 -1.51 41.51 0.42
N LYS A 520 -1.89 40.79 -0.64
CA LYS A 520 -3.18 40.07 -0.73
C LYS A 520 -3.08 38.65 -0.23
N ASN A 521 -1.87 38.11 -0.08
CA ASN A 521 -1.67 36.77 0.43
C ASN A 521 -2.01 36.73 1.94
N PRO A 522 -2.95 35.88 2.37
CA PRO A 522 -3.39 35.84 3.77
C PRO A 522 -2.37 35.20 4.71
N TYR A 523 -1.53 34.29 4.22
CA TYR A 523 -0.66 33.48 5.06
C TYR A 523 0.45 34.29 5.74
N GLY A 524 0.95 35.36 5.10
CA GLY A 524 1.91 36.25 5.74
C GLY A 524 1.35 36.92 7.00
N TYR A 525 0.09 37.36 6.96
CA TYR A 525 -0.58 37.95 8.12
C TYR A 525 -0.88 36.91 9.20
N LEU A 526 -1.30 35.70 8.81
CA LEU A 526 -1.54 34.60 9.74
C LEU A 526 -0.27 34.23 10.51
N ILE A 527 0.83 33.96 9.79
CA ILE A 527 2.11 33.58 10.40
C ILE A 527 2.64 34.71 11.29
N ALA A 528 2.56 35.98 10.85
CA ALA A 528 2.96 37.10 11.68
C ALA A 528 2.11 37.22 12.96
N ALA A 529 0.79 37.03 12.88
CA ALA A 529 -0.10 37.04 14.05
C ALA A 529 0.27 35.95 15.06
N GLU A 530 0.50 34.73 14.58
CA GLU A 530 0.93 33.59 15.41
C GLU A 530 2.30 33.83 16.05
N LEU A 531 3.25 34.39 15.31
CA LEU A 531 4.59 34.70 15.84
C LEU A 531 4.55 35.81 16.89
N TYR A 532 3.74 36.86 16.70
CA TYR A 532 3.53 37.87 17.74
C TYR A 532 2.89 37.25 18.99
N ASP A 533 1.90 36.35 18.83
CA ASP A 533 1.28 35.64 19.95
C ASP A 533 2.29 34.80 20.72
N GLU A 534 3.10 34.00 20.02
CA GLU A 534 4.18 33.19 20.61
C GLU A 534 5.23 34.02 21.35
N MET A 535 5.47 35.25 20.89
CA MET A 535 6.40 36.20 21.52
C MET A 535 5.76 36.97 22.69
N GLY A 536 4.47 36.78 22.97
CA GLY A 536 3.73 37.48 24.03
C GLY A 536 3.24 38.88 23.63
N GLU A 537 3.40 39.26 22.37
CA GLU A 537 3.02 40.56 21.80
C GLU A 537 1.53 40.56 21.40
N LYS A 538 0.66 40.38 22.38
CA LYS A 538 -0.79 40.15 22.20
C LYS A 538 -1.51 41.26 21.42
N ALA A 539 -1.09 42.51 21.57
CA ALA A 539 -1.69 43.64 20.85
C ALA A 539 -1.41 43.57 19.34
N GLN A 540 -0.18 43.21 18.97
CA GLN A 540 0.24 43.01 17.59
C GLN A 540 -0.42 41.76 17.01
N ALA A 541 -0.48 40.66 17.76
CA ALA A 541 -1.19 39.45 17.32
C ALA A 541 -2.65 39.76 16.92
N GLN A 542 -3.40 40.45 17.79
CA GLN A 542 -4.77 40.85 17.51
C GLN A 542 -4.87 41.74 16.25
N GLU A 543 -3.94 42.68 16.08
CA GLU A 543 -3.92 43.57 14.91
C GLU A 543 -3.68 42.79 13.61
N TYR A 544 -2.75 41.83 13.62
CA TYR A 544 -2.48 41.01 12.44
C TYR A 544 -3.60 40.00 12.15
N PHE A 545 -4.31 39.48 13.16
CA PHE A 545 -5.55 38.73 12.93
C PHE A 545 -6.67 39.57 12.29
N LYS A 546 -6.79 40.86 12.64
CA LYS A 546 -7.70 41.79 11.95
C LYS A 546 -7.30 42.01 10.50
N LYS A 547 -6.00 42.16 10.22
CA LYS A 547 -5.48 42.28 8.85
C LYS A 547 -5.71 41.02 8.02
N LEU A 548 -5.49 39.84 8.61
CA LEU A 548 -5.85 38.55 8.00
C LEU A 548 -7.32 38.53 7.58
N TYR A 549 -8.24 38.88 8.49
CA TYR A 549 -9.68 38.95 8.17
C TYR A 549 -10.03 40.05 7.14
N ALA A 550 -9.22 41.11 7.04
CA ALA A 550 -9.41 42.14 6.03
C ALA A 550 -9.11 41.62 4.62
N VAL A 551 -8.06 40.80 4.46
CA VAL A 551 -7.66 40.24 3.17
C VAL A 551 -8.42 38.96 2.81
N GLU A 552 -8.86 38.17 3.81
CA GLU A 552 -9.60 36.94 3.59
C GLU A 552 -10.73 36.77 4.62
N LYS A 553 -11.97 36.98 4.18
CA LYS A 553 -13.14 36.96 5.08
C LYS A 553 -13.44 35.58 5.67
N ASP A 554 -13.10 34.53 4.95
CA ASP A 554 -13.30 33.15 5.39
C ASP A 554 -12.21 32.67 6.36
N ALA A 555 -11.21 33.52 6.66
CA ALA A 555 -10.14 33.23 7.60
C ALA A 555 -10.58 33.12 9.06
N LEU A 556 -11.83 33.46 9.39
CA LEU A 556 -12.35 33.42 10.77
C LEU A 556 -12.08 32.07 11.45
N GLY A 557 -12.14 30.96 10.72
CA GLY A 557 -11.82 29.61 11.20
C GLY A 557 -10.40 29.45 11.75
N ARG A 558 -9.43 30.22 11.24
CA ARG A 558 -8.01 30.19 11.63
C ARG A 558 -7.67 31.17 12.76
N ILE A 559 -8.61 32.01 13.18
CA ILE A 559 -8.40 32.98 14.25
C ILE A 559 -8.74 32.32 15.60
N PRO A 560 -7.79 32.28 16.57
CA PRO A 560 -8.03 31.75 17.90
C PRO A 560 -9.16 32.49 18.63
N ASP A 561 -9.88 31.79 19.50
CA ASP A 561 -11.04 32.36 20.21
C ASP A 561 -10.67 33.60 21.04
N GLU A 562 -9.44 33.64 21.59
CA GLU A 562 -8.89 34.79 22.33
C GLU A 562 -8.92 36.09 21.51
N TYR A 563 -8.75 35.99 20.19
CA TYR A 563 -8.71 37.13 19.28
C TYR A 563 -10.00 37.32 18.48
N LEU A 564 -10.79 36.24 18.32
CA LEU A 564 -11.94 36.23 17.43
C LEU A 564 -13.00 37.24 17.85
N GLU A 565 -13.27 37.41 19.15
CA GLU A 565 -14.27 38.38 19.62
C GLU A 565 -13.92 39.82 19.19
N ALA A 566 -12.63 40.17 19.24
CA ALA A 566 -12.13 41.48 18.84
C ALA A 566 -12.07 41.67 17.32
N VAL A 567 -12.05 40.57 16.54
CA VAL A 567 -12.06 40.58 15.07
C VAL A 567 -13.49 40.59 14.52
N ASP A 568 -14.34 39.68 15.00
CA ASP A 568 -15.74 39.52 14.63
C ASP A 568 -16.55 38.91 15.80
N LYS A 569 -17.21 39.79 16.56
CA LYS A 569 -18.04 39.41 17.71
C LYS A 569 -19.14 38.41 17.36
N ARG A 570 -19.76 38.53 16.18
CA ARG A 570 -20.86 37.65 15.77
C ARG A 570 -20.35 36.26 15.46
N ALA A 571 -19.20 36.15 14.79
CA ALA A 571 -18.54 34.88 14.52
C ALA A 571 -18.13 34.18 15.82
N TYR A 572 -17.62 34.94 16.80
CA TYR A 572 -17.30 34.42 18.13
C TYR A 572 -18.54 33.86 18.85
N GLU A 573 -19.62 34.64 18.95
CA GLU A 573 -20.88 34.20 19.57
C GLU A 573 -21.43 32.93 18.91
N LYS A 574 -21.39 32.85 17.58
CA LYS A 574 -21.80 31.66 16.82
C LYS A 574 -20.93 30.45 17.17
N ARG A 575 -19.60 30.59 17.15
CA ARG A 575 -18.66 29.51 17.47
C ARG A 575 -18.84 29.00 18.90
N MET A 576 -19.02 29.89 19.86
CA MET A 576 -19.24 29.51 21.27
C MET A 576 -20.57 28.77 21.46
N MET A 577 -21.62 29.16 20.73
CA MET A 577 -22.90 28.43 20.70
C MET A 577 -22.74 27.02 20.10
N GLU A 578 -22.02 26.88 18.99
CA GLU A 578 -21.76 25.59 18.34
C GLU A 578 -20.93 24.67 19.24
N LYS A 579 -19.87 25.18 19.88
CA LYS A 579 -19.08 24.43 20.88
C LYS A 579 -19.94 23.94 22.05
N LYS A 580 -20.85 24.79 22.55
CA LYS A 580 -21.79 24.41 23.61
C LYS A 580 -22.69 23.25 23.16
N LYS A 581 -23.30 23.36 21.97
CA LYS A 581 -24.15 22.28 21.41
C LYS A 581 -23.37 20.97 21.21
N ALA A 582 -22.15 21.04 20.69
CA ALA A 582 -21.30 19.88 20.49
C ALA A 582 -20.96 19.20 21.82
N ARG A 583 -20.65 19.98 22.86
CA ARG A 583 -20.43 19.46 24.21
C ARG A 583 -21.66 18.77 24.79
N GLU A 584 -22.83 19.41 24.69
CA GLU A 584 -24.10 18.82 25.16
C GLU A 584 -24.44 17.52 24.42
N ALA A 585 -24.18 17.45 23.11
CA ALA A 585 -24.35 16.24 22.31
C ALA A 585 -23.38 15.13 22.72
N HIS A 586 -22.11 15.45 22.92
CA HIS A 586 -21.10 14.48 23.35
C HIS A 586 -21.36 13.96 24.77
N GLU A 587 -21.76 14.83 25.70
CA GLU A 587 -22.16 14.43 27.06
C GLU A 587 -23.39 13.50 27.03
N LYS A 588 -24.33 13.74 26.13
CA LYS A 588 -25.48 12.85 25.90
C LYS A 588 -25.05 11.49 25.35
N GLU A 589 -24.20 11.47 24.33
CA GLU A 589 -23.68 10.23 23.74
C GLU A 589 -22.90 9.40 24.76
N LEU A 590 -22.05 10.04 25.57
CA LEU A 590 -21.30 9.36 26.63
C LEU A 590 -22.23 8.74 27.68
N ARG A 591 -23.31 9.44 28.06
CA ARG A 591 -24.35 8.89 28.96
C ARG A 591 -25.02 7.68 28.35
N GLU A 592 -25.41 7.73 27.08
CA GLU A 592 -26.03 6.60 26.37
C GLU A 592 -25.08 5.40 26.24
N GLN A 593 -23.78 5.63 26.02
CA GLN A 593 -22.77 4.57 25.99
C GLN A 593 -22.54 3.94 27.37
N LEU A 594 -22.53 4.74 28.44
CA LEU A 594 -22.42 4.26 29.82
C LEU A 594 -23.67 3.46 30.22
N ASP A 595 -24.87 3.93 29.88
CA ASP A 595 -26.14 3.24 30.12
C ASP A 595 -26.23 1.91 29.37
N LYS A 596 -25.69 1.83 28.14
CA LYS A 596 -25.58 0.57 27.38
C LYS A 596 -24.60 -0.42 28.01
N LYS A 597 -23.51 0.06 28.64
CA LYS A 597 -22.57 -0.79 29.39
C LYS A 597 -23.09 -1.23 30.76
N SER A 598 -24.03 -0.49 31.36
CA SER A 598 -24.60 -0.79 32.68
C SER A 598 -25.89 -1.62 32.67
N ARG A 599 -26.47 -1.91 31.49
CA ARG A 599 -27.58 -2.87 31.38
C ARG A 599 -27.02 -4.30 31.45
N PRO A 600 -27.39 -5.13 32.44
CA PRO A 600 -27.03 -6.54 32.41
C PRO A 600 -27.70 -7.20 31.20
N THR A 601 -26.98 -8.13 30.57
CA THR A 601 -27.54 -9.06 29.59
C THR A 601 -28.51 -9.99 30.32
N ASP A 602 -29.74 -9.53 30.54
CA ASP A 602 -30.85 -10.41 30.89
C ASP A 602 -31.17 -11.26 29.66
N GLY A 603 -30.81 -12.54 29.74
CA GLY A 603 -31.02 -13.48 28.64
C GLY A 603 -30.41 -14.85 28.85
N SER A 604 -30.50 -15.42 30.06
CA SER A 604 -30.41 -16.87 30.25
C SER A 604 -31.29 -17.29 31.44
N THR A 605 -32.56 -17.55 31.13
CA THR A 605 -33.43 -18.50 31.82
C THR A 605 -34.35 -19.08 30.75
N ASP A 606 -33.87 -20.14 30.10
CA ASP A 606 -34.50 -21.48 29.99
C ASP A 606 -33.88 -22.29 28.85
#